data_AF-A0A9E0UJQ0-F1
#
_entry.id   AF-A0A9E0UJQ0-F1
#
_cell.length_a   1.000
_cell.length_b   1.000
_cell.length_c   1.000
_cell.angle_alpha   90.00
_cell.angle_beta   90.00
_cell.angle_gamma   90.00
#
_symmetry.space_group_name_H-M   'P 1'
#
loop_
_entity.id
_entity.type
_entity.pdbx_description
1 polymer ?
#
loop_
_entity_poly.entity_id
_entity_poly.type
_entity_poly.pdbx_seq_one_letter_code
_entity_poly.pdbx_strand_id
1 'polypeptide(L)'
;MGRMSSVPFRHRIRLLGPVLALTVLAGLPKAGAAALPLDPETERLLVEAVESAAALDFYNARCRSDNSGRSTDNLNKELVSKLRLTVISVQDDHFPEQGYRQAQQRMQEQFLTTLREAGGCKGAKESGLPERLRARYGEKLEAIESLP
;
A
#
# COMPACT_ATOMS: atom_id res chain seq x y z
N MET A 1 -0.48 46.45 48.83
CA MET A 1 -1.66 45.59 49.10
C MET A 1 -1.73 44.60 47.93
N GLY A 2 -1.69 43.28 48.05
CA GLY A 2 -1.65 42.40 49.22
C GLY A 2 -0.58 41.30 49.06
N ARG A 3 -0.14 40.81 50.23
CA ARG A 3 0.68 39.62 50.44
C ARG A 3 -0.18 38.36 50.33
N MET A 4 0.52 37.23 50.44
CA MET A 4 0.07 35.89 50.86
C MET A 4 -0.29 34.95 49.69
N SER A 5 0.12 33.69 49.66
CA SER A 5 1.07 32.93 50.48
C SER A 5 1.32 31.63 49.73
N SER A 6 2.59 31.23 49.62
CA SER A 6 3.02 29.87 49.35
C SER A 6 2.46 28.90 50.39
N VAL A 7 1.94 27.74 49.95
CA VAL A 7 1.70 26.59 50.82
C VAL A 7 2.43 25.38 50.23
N PRO A 8 3.39 24.78 50.95
CA PRO A 8 3.98 23.51 50.59
C PRO A 8 3.19 22.38 51.27
N PHE A 9 2.80 21.35 50.53
CA PHE A 9 2.34 20.12 51.16
C PHE A 9 3.16 18.94 50.65
N ARG A 10 4.22 18.65 51.40
CA ARG A 10 4.93 17.38 51.38
C ARG A 10 4.09 16.37 52.16
N HIS A 11 3.59 15.34 51.48
CA HIS A 11 3.34 14.07 52.15
C HIS A 11 4.36 13.04 51.69
N ARG A 12 5.25 12.71 52.63
CA ARG A 12 5.98 11.46 52.67
C ARG A 12 4.95 10.34 52.89
N ILE A 13 4.90 9.38 51.98
CA ILE A 13 4.51 8.02 52.33
C ILE A 13 5.68 7.13 51.95
N ARG A 14 6.21 6.51 52.99
CA ARG A 14 7.32 5.56 53.01
C ARG A 14 6.67 4.18 53.13
N LEU A 15 7.27 3.20 52.44
CA LEU A 15 7.36 1.77 52.78
C LEU A 15 6.65 0.76 51.85
N LEU A 16 7.52 -0.14 51.35
CA LEU A 16 7.42 -1.60 51.36
C LEU A 16 6.44 -2.29 50.41
N GLY A 17 7.02 -3.07 49.48
CA GLY A 17 6.40 -4.30 48.98
C GLY A 17 6.74 -4.62 47.53
N PRO A 18 7.71 -5.49 47.24
CA PRO A 18 7.93 -6.02 45.91
C PRO A 18 6.94 -7.17 45.67
N VAL A 19 5.98 -7.01 44.77
CA VAL A 19 5.22 -8.14 44.24
C VAL A 19 5.71 -8.39 42.82
N LEU A 20 6.66 -9.31 42.76
CA LEU A 20 7.18 -9.95 41.57
C LEU A 20 6.06 -10.83 40.98
N ALA A 21 5.17 -10.25 40.17
CA ALA A 21 4.20 -11.01 39.38
C ALA A 21 4.83 -11.34 38.02
N LEU A 22 5.60 -12.43 37.99
CA LEU A 22 6.12 -13.04 36.78
C LEU A 22 4.97 -13.73 36.06
N THR A 23 4.18 -12.98 35.28
CA THR A 23 3.23 -13.56 34.33
C THR A 23 3.99 -14.08 33.12
N VAL A 24 4.35 -15.36 33.17
CA VAL A 24 4.74 -16.13 32.00
C VAL A 24 3.51 -16.22 31.09
N LEU A 25 3.36 -15.25 30.18
CA LEU A 25 2.50 -15.43 29.01
C LEU A 25 3.13 -16.54 28.17
N ALA A 26 2.59 -17.74 28.31
CA ALA A 26 2.84 -18.85 27.43
C ALA A 26 2.66 -18.37 25.98
N GLY A 27 3.77 -18.40 25.22
CA GLY A 27 3.77 -18.11 23.81
C GLY A 27 2.86 -19.08 23.09
N LEU A 28 1.64 -18.64 22.74
CA LEU A 28 0.89 -19.29 21.69
C LEU A 28 1.74 -19.19 20.43
N PRO A 29 2.10 -20.32 19.78
CA PRO A 29 2.60 -20.23 18.42
C PRO A 29 1.48 -19.59 17.60
N LYS A 30 1.72 -18.36 17.11
CA LYS A 30 0.98 -17.85 15.97
C LYS A 30 1.27 -18.87 14.86
N ALA A 31 0.35 -19.80 14.65
CA ALA A 31 0.26 -20.49 13.40
C ALA A 31 0.05 -19.40 12.35
N GLY A 32 1.15 -18.93 11.77
CA GLY A 32 1.09 -18.17 10.55
C GLY A 32 0.32 -19.05 9.58
N ALA A 33 -0.86 -18.60 9.17
CA ALA A 33 -1.48 -19.16 8.00
C ALA A 33 -0.47 -18.93 6.87
N ALA A 34 0.32 -19.96 6.56
CA ALA A 34 1.09 -19.98 5.34
C ALA A 34 0.04 -19.85 4.25
N ALA A 35 -0.03 -18.68 3.62
CA ALA A 35 -0.82 -18.52 2.42
C ALA A 35 -0.41 -19.67 1.50
N LEU A 36 -1.39 -20.41 0.99
CA LEU A 36 -1.10 -21.41 -0.03
C LEU A 36 -0.29 -20.70 -1.12
N PRO A 37 0.83 -21.29 -1.57
CA PRO A 37 1.61 -20.69 -2.63
C PRO A 37 0.67 -20.41 -3.80
N LEU A 38 0.64 -19.15 -4.24
CA LEU A 38 -0.15 -18.76 -5.40
C LEU A 38 0.40 -19.49 -6.62
N ASP A 39 -0.49 -19.85 -7.54
CA ASP A 39 -0.01 -20.37 -8.81
C ASP A 39 0.66 -19.24 -9.63
N PRO A 40 1.60 -19.56 -10.54
CA PRO A 40 2.37 -18.56 -11.27
C PRO A 40 1.52 -17.63 -12.15
N GLU A 41 0.32 -18.05 -12.57
CA GLU A 41 -0.57 -17.22 -13.36
C GLU A 41 -1.22 -16.14 -12.48
N THR A 42 -1.67 -16.52 -11.29
CA THR A 42 -2.17 -15.57 -10.29
C THR A 42 -1.08 -14.58 -9.86
N GLU A 43 0.15 -15.03 -9.61
CA GLU A 43 1.26 -14.11 -9.26
C GLU A 43 1.51 -13.07 -10.37
N ARG A 44 1.54 -13.51 -11.63
CA ARG A 44 1.68 -12.59 -12.77
C ARG A 44 0.50 -11.62 -12.86
N LEU A 45 -0.73 -12.09 -12.65
CA LEU A 45 -1.92 -11.24 -12.66
C LEU A 45 -1.84 -10.16 -11.58
N LEU A 46 -1.37 -10.49 -10.38
CA LEU A 46 -1.18 -9.52 -9.28
C LEU A 46 -0.20 -8.41 -9.66
N VAL A 47 0.95 -8.78 -10.23
CA VAL A 47 1.95 -7.82 -10.70
C VAL A 47 1.36 -6.91 -11.78
N GLU A 48 0.71 -7.49 -12.80
CA GLU A 48 0.10 -6.74 -13.89
C GLU A 48 -1.01 -5.80 -13.42
N ALA A 49 -1.82 -6.24 -12.44
CA ALA A 49 -2.87 -5.42 -11.85
C ALA A 49 -2.28 -4.20 -11.14
N VAL A 50 -1.25 -4.40 -10.30
CA VAL A 50 -0.57 -3.30 -9.60
C VAL A 50 0.08 -2.33 -10.59
N GLU A 51 0.77 -2.83 -11.61
CA GLU A 51 1.38 -1.98 -12.64
C GLU A 51 0.34 -1.16 -13.41
N SER A 52 -0.81 -1.77 -13.76
CA SER A 52 -1.87 -1.09 -14.50
C SER A 52 -2.55 0.01 -13.67
N ALA A 53 -2.81 -0.24 -12.39
CA ALA A 53 -3.37 0.72 -11.46
C ALA A 53 -2.42 1.90 -11.23
N ALA A 54 -1.14 1.62 -10.97
CA ALA A 54 -0.12 2.63 -10.77
C ALA A 54 0.07 3.50 -12.01
N ALA A 55 0.13 2.92 -13.21
CA ALA A 55 0.28 3.69 -14.46
C ALA A 55 -0.89 4.66 -14.70
N LEU A 56 -2.12 4.24 -14.41
CA LEU A 56 -3.30 5.11 -14.53
C LEU A 56 -3.26 6.24 -13.50
N ASP A 57 -2.90 5.94 -12.25
CA ASP A 57 -2.78 6.95 -11.20
C ASP A 57 -1.64 7.94 -11.48
N PHE A 58 -0.49 7.48 -11.99
CA PHE A 58 0.60 8.37 -12.42
C PHE A 58 0.16 9.31 -13.54
N TYR A 59 -0.62 8.83 -14.51
CA TYR A 59 -1.19 9.70 -15.54
C TYR A 59 -2.13 10.74 -14.95
N ASN A 60 -3.05 10.32 -14.09
CA ASN A 60 -4.01 11.22 -13.45
C ASN A 60 -3.31 12.29 -12.60
N ALA A 61 -2.32 11.90 -11.80
CA ALA A 61 -1.52 12.82 -11.01
C ALA A 61 -0.76 13.81 -11.89
N ARG A 62 -0.04 13.29 -12.91
CA ARG A 62 0.88 14.10 -13.72
C ARG A 62 0.21 15.02 -14.72
N CYS A 63 -0.88 14.55 -15.34
CA CYS A 63 -1.52 15.22 -16.48
C CYS A 63 -2.91 15.79 -16.16
N ARG A 64 -3.51 15.39 -15.02
CA ARG A 64 -4.82 15.90 -14.57
C ARG A 64 -4.81 16.50 -13.17
N SER A 65 -3.64 16.52 -12.51
CA SER A 65 -3.49 17.00 -11.14
C SER A 65 -4.38 16.27 -10.13
N ASP A 66 -4.75 15.03 -10.43
CA ASP A 66 -5.53 14.16 -9.55
C ASP A 66 -4.61 13.17 -8.83
N ASN A 67 -4.29 13.49 -7.57
CA ASN A 67 -3.41 12.70 -6.71
C ASN A 67 -4.18 11.74 -5.79
N SER A 68 -5.43 11.40 -6.12
CA SER A 68 -6.26 10.58 -5.25
C SER A 68 -5.80 9.13 -5.12
N GLY A 69 -5.00 8.60 -6.06
CA GLY A 69 -4.57 7.20 -6.03
C GLY A 69 -5.72 6.20 -6.16
N ARG A 70 -6.86 6.63 -6.72
CA ARG A 70 -8.12 5.88 -6.68
C ARG A 70 -8.01 4.49 -7.31
N SER A 71 -7.22 4.33 -8.37
CA SER A 71 -7.11 3.05 -9.08
C SER A 71 -6.37 2.03 -8.19
N THR A 72 -5.29 2.46 -7.56
CA THR A 72 -4.51 1.67 -6.60
C THR A 72 -5.32 1.34 -5.35
N ASP A 73 -6.07 2.32 -4.81
CA ASP A 73 -6.94 2.12 -3.64
C ASP A 73 -8.04 1.09 -3.90
N ASN A 74 -8.68 1.17 -5.07
CA ASN A 74 -9.73 0.23 -5.46
C ASN A 74 -9.17 -1.18 -5.65
N LEU A 75 -8.02 -1.31 -6.34
CA LEU A 75 -7.34 -2.59 -6.45
C LEU A 75 -6.99 -3.16 -5.06
N ASN A 76 -6.47 -2.33 -4.15
CA ASN A 76 -6.12 -2.78 -2.81
C ASN A 76 -7.33 -3.32 -2.04
N LYS A 77 -8.53 -2.75 -2.22
CA LYS A 77 -9.76 -3.28 -1.60
C LYS A 77 -10.07 -4.69 -2.11
N GLU A 78 -9.98 -4.90 -3.42
CA GLU A 78 -10.24 -6.22 -4.01
C GLU A 78 -9.21 -7.25 -3.56
N LEU A 79 -7.91 -6.90 -3.56
CA LEU A 79 -6.84 -7.78 -3.08
C LEU A 79 -7.03 -8.17 -1.60
N VAL A 80 -7.41 -7.21 -0.75
CA VAL A 80 -7.67 -7.48 0.67
C VAL A 80 -8.88 -8.38 0.84
N SER A 81 -9.94 -8.14 0.08
CA SER A 81 -11.19 -8.91 0.19
C SER A 81 -11.04 -10.35 -0.32
N LYS A 82 -10.37 -10.54 -1.46
CA LYS A 82 -10.26 -11.83 -2.15
C LYS A 82 -9.12 -12.69 -1.63
N LEU A 83 -7.94 -12.10 -1.50
CA LEU A 83 -6.69 -12.85 -1.28
C LEU A 83 -6.06 -12.55 0.07
N ARG A 84 -6.61 -11.59 0.83
CA ARG A 84 -6.01 -11.06 2.08
C ARG A 84 -4.60 -10.51 1.84
N LEU A 85 -4.36 -9.99 0.65
CA LEU A 85 -3.13 -9.33 0.25
C LEU A 85 -3.35 -7.82 0.15
N THR A 86 -2.27 -7.06 0.22
CA THR A 86 -2.26 -5.62 -0.05
C THR A 86 -1.44 -5.34 -1.29
N VAL A 87 -1.63 -4.18 -1.92
CA VAL A 87 -0.75 -3.74 -3.01
C VAL A 87 0.72 -3.72 -2.56
N ILE A 88 0.99 -3.30 -1.32
CA ILE A 88 2.35 -3.25 -0.77
C ILE A 88 2.93 -4.67 -0.65
N SER A 89 2.19 -5.63 -0.08
CA SER A 89 2.69 -7.01 0.02
C SER A 89 2.91 -7.63 -1.35
N VAL A 90 2.08 -7.31 -2.35
CA VAL A 90 2.34 -7.76 -3.73
C VAL A 90 3.65 -7.19 -4.27
N GLN A 91 3.94 -5.92 -4.00
CA GLN A 91 5.19 -5.29 -4.42
C GLN A 91 6.43 -5.77 -3.64
N ASP A 92 6.25 -6.20 -2.40
CA ASP A 92 7.35 -6.76 -1.61
C ASP A 92 7.63 -8.22 -1.98
N ASP A 93 6.59 -9.02 -2.23
CA ASP A 93 6.71 -10.47 -2.32
C ASP A 93 6.75 -11.02 -3.77
N HIS A 94 6.12 -10.33 -4.72
CA HIS A 94 5.93 -10.85 -6.09
C HIS A 94 6.63 -10.02 -7.18
N PHE A 95 7.10 -8.81 -6.86
CA PHE A 95 7.86 -8.00 -7.80
C PHE A 95 9.34 -8.44 -7.83
N PRO A 96 10.02 -8.33 -8.98
CA PRO A 96 11.43 -8.73 -9.10
C PRO A 96 12.36 -7.88 -8.22
N GLU A 97 11.96 -6.67 -7.85
CA GLU A 97 12.74 -5.80 -6.96
C GLU A 97 12.71 -6.22 -5.49
N GLN A 98 11.75 -7.07 -5.09
CA GLN A 98 11.56 -7.54 -3.71
C GLN A 98 11.49 -6.39 -2.70
N GLY A 99 10.76 -5.33 -3.06
CA GLY A 99 10.67 -4.12 -2.26
C GLY A 99 9.80 -3.04 -2.90
N TYR A 100 8.79 -2.60 -2.15
CA TYR A 100 7.79 -1.65 -2.65
C TYR A 100 8.39 -0.33 -3.13
N ARG A 101 9.46 0.15 -2.48
CA ARG A 101 10.09 1.43 -2.85
C ARG A 101 10.73 1.35 -4.23
N GLN A 102 11.46 0.27 -4.49
CA GLN A 102 12.14 0.01 -5.75
C GLN A 102 11.12 -0.27 -6.85
N ALA A 103 10.08 -1.07 -6.57
CA ALA A 103 8.98 -1.32 -7.48
C ALA A 103 8.28 -0.01 -7.91
N GLN A 104 7.93 0.86 -6.96
CA GLN A 104 7.31 2.15 -7.24
C GLN A 104 8.21 3.06 -8.08
N GLN A 105 9.51 3.08 -7.79
CA GLN A 105 10.48 3.84 -8.57
C GLN A 105 10.54 3.33 -10.01
N ARG A 106 10.69 2.02 -10.23
CA ARG A 106 10.70 1.43 -11.58
C ARG A 106 9.44 1.80 -12.36
N MET A 107 8.26 1.58 -11.76
CA MET A 107 6.99 1.85 -12.44
C MET A 107 6.84 3.33 -12.81
N GLN A 108 7.29 4.24 -11.93
CA GLN A 108 7.28 5.67 -12.22
C GLN A 108 8.23 6.01 -13.37
N GLU A 109 9.45 5.49 -13.38
CA GLU A 109 10.43 5.69 -14.46
C GLU A 109 9.91 5.14 -15.81
N GLN A 110 9.28 3.97 -15.79
CA GLN A 110 8.64 3.37 -16.96
C GLN A 110 7.48 4.23 -17.48
N PHE A 111 6.62 4.73 -16.59
CA PHE A 111 5.53 5.64 -16.96
C PHE A 111 6.07 6.94 -17.56
N LEU A 112 7.10 7.54 -16.96
CA LEU A 112 7.71 8.77 -17.48
C LEU A 112 8.36 8.55 -18.85
N THR A 113 8.89 7.35 -19.12
CA THR A 113 9.39 6.98 -20.44
C THR A 113 8.24 6.90 -21.46
N THR A 114 7.18 6.18 -21.13
CA THR A 114 5.95 6.10 -21.94
C THR A 114 5.38 7.49 -22.24
N LEU A 115 5.35 8.37 -21.24
CA LEU A 115 4.82 9.72 -21.37
C LEU A 115 5.70 10.59 -22.28
N ARG A 116 7.03 10.45 -22.22
CA ARG A 116 7.96 11.16 -23.11
C ARG A 116 7.81 10.70 -24.55
N GLU A 117 7.73 9.39 -24.78
CA GLU A 117 7.49 8.80 -26.10
C GLU A 117 6.15 9.26 -26.70
N ALA A 118 5.14 9.46 -25.85
CA ALA A 118 3.85 10.01 -26.26
C ALA A 118 3.88 11.53 -26.50
N GLY A 119 5.02 12.24 -26.37
CA GLY A 119 5.08 13.70 -26.55
C GLY A 119 4.56 14.50 -25.34
N GLY A 120 4.70 13.95 -24.14
CA GLY A 120 4.21 14.56 -22.90
C GLY A 120 2.70 14.46 -22.73
N CYS A 121 2.13 15.20 -21.76
CA CYS A 121 0.70 15.12 -21.46
C CYS A 121 -0.21 15.50 -22.64
N LYS A 122 0.24 16.42 -23.51
CA LYS A 122 -0.51 16.80 -24.71
C LYS A 122 -0.60 15.63 -25.69
N GLY A 123 0.54 15.07 -26.10
CA GLY A 123 0.53 13.98 -27.06
C GLY A 123 -0.02 12.66 -26.48
N ALA A 124 0.10 12.44 -25.15
CA ALA A 124 -0.61 11.36 -24.47
C ALA A 124 -2.13 11.46 -24.67
N LYS A 125 -2.71 12.66 -24.49
CA LYS A 125 -4.15 12.89 -24.69
C LYS A 125 -4.57 12.71 -26.14
N GLU A 126 -3.76 13.19 -27.09
CA GLU A 126 -4.04 13.10 -28.53
C GLU A 126 -3.90 11.66 -29.06
N SER A 127 -3.02 10.85 -28.46
CA SER A 127 -2.77 9.46 -28.86
C SER A 127 -3.75 8.44 -28.25
N GLY A 128 -4.68 8.85 -27.39
CA GLY A 128 -5.60 7.95 -26.69
C GLY A 128 -4.92 7.09 -25.60
N LEU A 129 -3.76 7.50 -25.10
CA LEU A 129 -3.10 6.83 -23.96
C LEU A 129 -4.00 6.71 -22.73
N PRO A 130 -4.80 7.73 -22.33
CA PRO A 130 -5.65 7.64 -21.14
C PRO A 130 -6.68 6.52 -21.25
N GLU A 131 -7.27 6.35 -22.43
CA GLU A 131 -8.27 5.31 -22.71
C GLU A 131 -7.63 3.92 -22.63
N ARG A 132 -6.42 3.75 -23.17
CA ARG A 132 -5.66 2.50 -23.05
C ARG A 132 -5.30 2.17 -21.61
N LEU A 133 -4.84 3.16 -20.83
CA LEU A 133 -4.53 2.95 -19.41
C LEU A 133 -5.77 2.54 -18.61
N ARG A 134 -6.92 3.19 -18.86
CA ARG A 134 -8.19 2.82 -18.23
C ARG A 134 -8.65 1.42 -18.63
N ALA A 135 -8.57 1.08 -19.91
CA ALA A 135 -8.97 -0.24 -20.40
C ALA A 135 -8.10 -1.35 -19.79
N ARG A 136 -6.76 -1.17 -19.79
CA ARG A 136 -5.84 -2.13 -19.17
C ARG A 136 -6.10 -2.29 -17.68
N TYR A 137 -6.32 -1.19 -16.95
CA TYR A 137 -6.66 -1.28 -15.53
C TYR A 137 -7.99 -2.00 -15.29
N GLY A 138 -9.04 -1.67 -16.07
CA GLY A 138 -10.35 -2.30 -15.97
C GLY A 138 -10.28 -3.81 -16.20
N GLU A 139 -9.56 -4.24 -17.24
CA GLU A 139 -9.33 -5.66 -17.56
C GLU A 139 -8.67 -6.40 -16.39
N LYS A 140 -7.62 -5.81 -15.80
CA LYS A 140 -6.89 -6.47 -14.69
C LYS A 140 -7.69 -6.45 -13.39
N LEU A 141 -8.46 -5.40 -13.14
CA LEU A 141 -9.34 -5.35 -11.98
C LEU A 141 -10.42 -6.43 -12.08
N GLU A 142 -11.10 -6.55 -13.22
CA GLU A 142 -12.12 -7.58 -13.47
C GLU A 142 -11.54 -9.00 -13.32
N ALA A 143 -10.32 -9.22 -13.80
CA ALA A 143 -9.63 -10.49 -13.62
C ALA A 143 -9.35 -10.82 -12.14
N ILE A 144 -8.95 -9.83 -11.32
CA ILE A 144 -8.79 -10.00 -9.87
C ILE A 144 -10.13 -10.26 -9.18
N GLU A 145 -11.18 -9.53 -9.56
CA GLU A 145 -12.54 -9.72 -9.03
C GLU A 145 -13.10 -11.12 -9.34
N SER A 146 -12.67 -11.69 -10.48
CA SER A 146 -13.08 -13.02 -10.95
C SER A 146 -12.29 -14.18 -10.34
N LEU A 147 -11.26 -13.90 -9.54
CA LEU A 147 -10.54 -14.95 -8.82
C LEU A 147 -11.46 -15.70 -7.83
N PRO A 148 -11.27 -17.01 -7.68
CA PRO A 148 -12.10 -17.88 -6.84
C PRO A 148 -12.04 -17.53 -5.35
#